data_AF-A0AAJ2E7S0-F1
#
_entry.id   AF-A0AAJ2E7S0-F1
#
_cell.length_a   1.000
_cell.length_b   1.000
_cell.length_c   1.000
_cell.angle_alpha   90.00
_cell.angle_beta   90.00
_cell.angle_gamma   90.00
#
_symmetry.space_group_name_H-M   'P 1'
#
loop_
_entity.id
_entity.type
_entity.pdbx_description
1 polymer ?
#
loop_
_entity_poly.entity_id
_entity_poly.type
_entity_poly.pdbx_seq_one_letter_code
_entity_poly.pdbx_strand_id
1 'polypeptide(L)'
;MRANSDEWIGSIPGPGGIEYQQSQTLTEWMDRTGADAVIWTALPAKSRGHNGRVPSVDDATAYVQSLHGDERTRAEAYIRQTPASIRTPFRAHFETVLGWHLEQERKRG
;
A
#
# COMPACT_ATOMS: atom_id res chain seq x y z
N MET A 1 2.52 -27.71 -6.17
CA MET A 1 2.13 -26.48 -5.45
C MET A 1 0.90 -25.92 -6.15
N ARG A 2 -0.29 -26.09 -5.57
CA ARG A 2 -1.52 -25.53 -6.15
C ARG A 2 -1.57 -24.05 -5.75
N ALA A 3 -1.56 -23.14 -6.71
CA ALA A 3 -1.89 -21.74 -6.44
C ALA A 3 -3.31 -21.72 -5.87
N ASN A 4 -3.47 -21.12 -4.69
CA ASN A 4 -4.77 -20.96 -4.08
C ASN A 4 -5.58 -20.01 -4.98
N SER A 5 -6.80 -20.38 -5.35
CA SER A 5 -7.62 -19.70 -6.38
C SER A 5 -8.03 -18.26 -6.04
N ASP A 6 -7.59 -17.73 -4.90
CA ASP A 6 -7.99 -16.44 -4.32
C ASP A 6 -6.84 -15.40 -4.28
N GLU A 7 -5.61 -15.78 -4.66
CA GLU A 7 -4.45 -14.87 -4.67
C GLU A 7 -4.11 -14.42 -6.09
N TRP A 8 -4.33 -13.13 -6.40
CA TRP A 8 -4.11 -12.59 -7.74
C TRP A 8 -3.42 -11.22 -7.71
N ILE A 9 -2.67 -10.93 -8.77
CA ILE A 9 -2.19 -9.60 -9.13
C ILE A 9 -2.60 -9.36 -10.59
N GLY A 10 -3.18 -8.21 -10.87
CA GLY A 10 -3.63 -7.83 -12.22
C GLY A 10 -3.29 -6.39 -12.55
N SER A 11 -3.36 -6.06 -13.84
CA SER A 11 -3.25 -4.69 -14.33
C SER A 11 -4.24 -4.40 -15.46
N ILE A 12 -4.61 -3.13 -15.63
CA ILE A 12 -5.27 -2.60 -16.83
C ILE A 12 -4.37 -1.48 -17.38
N PRO A 13 -3.96 -1.55 -18.67
CA PRO A 13 -4.18 -2.66 -19.58
C PRO A 13 -3.51 -3.97 -19.08
N GLY A 14 -4.15 -5.10 -19.36
CA GLY A 14 -3.62 -6.41 -19.00
C GLY A 14 -2.45 -6.81 -19.89
N PRO A 15 -1.41 -7.47 -19.36
CA PRO A 15 -0.28 -7.91 -20.16
C PRO A 15 -0.76 -8.86 -21.26
N GLY A 16 -0.38 -8.59 -22.51
CA GLY A 16 -0.80 -9.40 -23.66
C GLY A 16 -2.30 -9.33 -23.97
N GLY A 17 -3.03 -8.33 -23.48
CA GLY A 17 -4.47 -8.19 -23.71
C GLY A 17 -5.34 -9.09 -22.85
N ILE A 18 -4.80 -9.61 -21.73
CA ILE A 18 -5.59 -10.37 -20.76
C ILE A 18 -6.69 -9.47 -20.18
N GLU A 19 -7.92 -9.95 -20.25
CA GLU A 19 -9.06 -9.37 -19.53
C GLU A 19 -9.30 -10.14 -18.24
N TYR A 20 -9.53 -9.40 -17.16
CA TYR A 20 -9.81 -9.93 -15.84
C TYR A 20 -11.31 -9.81 -15.55
N GLN A 21 -11.82 -10.65 -14.65
CA GLN A 21 -13.23 -10.57 -14.22
C GLN A 21 -13.60 -9.17 -13.69
N GLN A 22 -12.63 -8.48 -13.07
CA GLN A 22 -12.80 -7.14 -12.50
C GLN A 22 -12.57 -6.01 -13.53
N SER A 23 -12.23 -6.34 -14.79
CA SER A 23 -11.83 -5.34 -15.80
C SER A 23 -12.87 -4.25 -16.01
N GLN A 24 -14.16 -4.59 -16.07
CA GLN A 24 -15.22 -3.60 -16.24
C GLN A 24 -15.27 -2.61 -15.07
N THR A 25 -15.39 -3.11 -13.84
CA THR A 25 -15.47 -2.27 -12.63
C THR A 25 -14.24 -1.39 -12.46
N LEU A 26 -13.06 -1.92 -12.78
CA LEU A 26 -11.81 -1.18 -12.68
C LEU A 26 -11.67 -0.12 -13.78
N THR A 27 -12.17 -0.40 -14.99
CA THR A 27 -12.20 0.59 -16.08
C THR A 27 -13.14 1.75 -15.73
N GLU A 28 -14.33 1.47 -15.20
CA GLU A 28 -15.27 2.51 -14.73
C GLU A 28 -14.66 3.37 -13.59
N TRP A 29 -13.86 2.75 -12.72
CA TRP A 29 -13.11 3.47 -11.69
C TRP A 29 -12.00 4.33 -12.29
N MET A 30 -11.28 3.85 -13.30
CA MET A 30 -10.26 4.61 -14.02
C MET A 30 -10.86 5.83 -14.70
N ASP A 31 -12.00 5.69 -15.40
CA ASP A 31 -12.71 6.81 -16.05
C ASP A 31 -13.08 7.90 -15.06
N ARG A 32 -13.56 7.51 -13.88
CA ARG A 32 -13.95 8.46 -12.81
C ARG A 32 -12.75 9.14 -12.15
N THR A 33 -11.60 8.48 -12.09
CA THR A 33 -10.41 8.98 -11.40
C THR A 33 -9.43 9.67 -12.36
N GLY A 34 -9.60 9.50 -13.67
CA GLY A 34 -8.66 9.95 -14.68
C GLY A 34 -7.36 9.14 -14.68
N ALA A 35 -7.38 7.90 -14.19
CA ALA A 35 -6.19 7.05 -14.15
C ALA A 35 -5.93 6.40 -15.51
N ASP A 36 -4.69 6.50 -16.02
CA ASP A 36 -4.30 5.88 -17.29
C ASP A 36 -4.08 4.36 -17.18
N ALA A 37 -3.76 3.88 -15.97
CA ALA A 37 -3.57 2.46 -15.67
C ALA A 37 -3.91 2.16 -14.20
N VAL A 38 -4.27 0.90 -13.92
CA VAL A 38 -4.45 0.41 -12.55
C VAL A 38 -3.76 -0.93 -12.38
N ILE A 39 -3.13 -1.11 -11.22
CA ILE A 39 -2.60 -2.40 -10.75
C ILE A 39 -3.37 -2.73 -9.46
N TRP A 40 -3.86 -3.96 -9.34
CA TRP A 40 -4.56 -4.42 -8.15
C TRP A 40 -4.07 -5.78 -7.71
N THR A 41 -4.34 -6.10 -6.45
CA THR A 41 -3.99 -7.39 -5.88
C THR A 41 -5.05 -7.86 -4.88
N ALA A 42 -5.30 -9.16 -4.88
CA ALA A 42 -6.07 -9.88 -3.86
C ALA A 42 -5.17 -10.67 -2.90
N LEU A 43 -3.89 -10.30 -2.79
CA LEU A 43 -2.97 -10.97 -1.87
C LEU A 43 -3.40 -10.72 -0.43
N PRO A 44 -3.50 -11.77 0.41
CA PRO A 44 -3.79 -11.60 1.82
C PRO A 44 -2.69 -10.79 2.48
N ALA A 45 -3.07 -9.94 3.44
CA ALA A 45 -2.11 -9.18 4.23
C ALA A 45 -1.11 -10.14 4.89
N LYS A 46 0.19 -9.84 4.76
CA LYS A 46 1.25 -10.57 5.43
C LYS A 46 1.78 -9.72 6.58
N SER A 47 1.73 -10.26 7.80
CA SER A 47 2.27 -9.60 8.99
C SER A 47 3.13 -10.58 9.78
N ARG A 48 4.41 -10.24 9.99
CA ARG A 48 5.38 -11.05 10.74
C ARG A 48 5.38 -12.54 10.35
N GLY A 49 5.35 -12.84 9.04
CA GLY A 49 5.34 -14.22 8.54
C GLY A 49 3.97 -14.93 8.58
N HIS A 50 2.92 -14.26 9.07
CA HIS A 50 1.56 -14.81 9.09
C HIS A 50 0.73 -14.25 7.94
N ASN A 51 0.22 -15.13 7.09
CA ASN A 51 -0.70 -14.77 6.01
C ASN A 51 -2.11 -14.49 6.58
N GLY A 52 -2.80 -13.51 6.01
CA GLY A 52 -4.19 -13.19 6.31
C GLY A 52 -4.41 -12.32 7.55
N ARG A 53 -3.35 -11.86 8.23
CA ARG A 53 -3.48 -10.97 9.39
C ARG A 53 -3.10 -9.54 9.05
N VAL A 54 -4.11 -8.67 8.98
CA VAL A 54 -3.90 -7.22 8.97
C VAL A 54 -3.36 -6.81 10.35
N PRO A 55 -2.22 -6.10 10.44
CA PRO A 55 -1.72 -5.61 11.72
C PRO A 55 -2.65 -4.53 12.28
N SER A 56 -2.77 -4.46 13.60
CA SER A 56 -3.36 -3.28 14.25
C SER A 56 -2.42 -2.08 14.10
N VAL A 57 -2.95 -0.86 14.33
CA VAL A 57 -2.12 0.36 14.32
C VAL A 57 -1.00 0.28 15.36
N ASP A 58 -1.30 -0.26 16.53
CA ASP A 58 -0.31 -0.46 17.60
C ASP A 58 0.75 -1.49 17.22
N ASP A 59 0.35 -2.63 16.62
CA ASP A 59 1.28 -3.66 16.15
C ASP A 59 2.24 -3.12 15.08
N ALA A 60 1.69 -2.34 14.15
CA ALA A 60 2.46 -1.71 13.08
C ALA A 60 3.43 -0.66 13.63
N THR A 61 2.99 0.13 14.63
CA THR A 61 3.81 1.14 15.29
C THR A 61 4.96 0.50 16.06
N ALA A 62 4.67 -0.53 16.86
CA ALA A 62 5.68 -1.28 17.59
C ALA A 62 6.70 -1.92 16.65
N TYR A 63 6.26 -2.45 15.51
CA TYR A 63 7.16 -2.98 14.49
C TYR A 63 8.11 -1.91 13.94
N VAL A 64 7.57 -0.77 13.50
CA VAL A 64 8.39 0.34 12.95
C VAL A 64 9.35 0.88 14.00
N GLN A 65 8.93 0.97 15.26
CA GLN A 65 9.80 1.39 16.37
C GLN A 65 10.96 0.44 16.62
N SER A 66 10.75 -0.86 16.39
CA SER A 66 11.79 -1.89 16.55
C SER A 66 12.83 -1.93 15.43
N LEU A 67 12.63 -1.18 14.34
CA LEU A 67 13.60 -1.11 13.24
C LEU A 67 14.81 -0.27 13.64
N HIS A 68 15.99 -0.72 13.19
CA HIS A 68 17.28 -0.05 13.44
C HIS A 68 18.11 0.04 12.15
N GLY A 69 19.11 0.93 12.16
CA GLY A 69 20.02 1.13 11.02
C GLY A 69 19.29 1.42 9.71
N ASP A 70 19.78 0.80 8.63
CA ASP A 70 19.26 1.03 7.27
C ASP A 70 17.78 0.67 7.11
N GLU A 71 17.28 -0.32 7.84
CA GLU A 71 15.87 -0.71 7.77
C GLU A 71 14.95 0.38 8.27
N ARG A 72 15.33 1.04 9.38
CA ARG A 72 14.60 2.19 9.91
C ARG A 72 14.63 3.36 8.93
N THR A 73 15.81 3.67 8.39
CA THR A 73 15.99 4.76 7.43
C THR A 73 15.14 4.55 6.18
N ARG A 74 15.12 3.33 5.63
CA ARG A 74 14.28 2.98 4.48
C ARG A 74 12.78 3.07 4.80
N ALA A 75 12.37 2.59 5.98
CA ALA A 75 10.97 2.64 6.41
C ALA A 75 10.49 4.09 6.57
N GLU A 76 11.27 4.95 7.23
CA GLU A 76 10.97 6.37 7.37
C GLU A 76 10.85 7.05 6.01
N ALA A 77 11.84 6.87 5.13
CA ALA A 77 11.82 7.44 3.79
C ALA A 77 10.58 7.02 2.99
N TYR A 78 10.26 5.72 2.98
CA TYR A 78 9.07 5.19 2.33
C TYR A 78 7.77 5.81 2.87
N ILE A 79 7.66 5.92 4.20
CA ILE A 79 6.47 6.49 4.84
C ILE A 79 6.30 7.95 4.45
N ARG A 80 7.37 8.75 4.53
CA ARG A 80 7.35 10.19 4.23
C ARG A 80 7.10 10.53 2.77
N GLN A 81 7.55 9.70 1.84
CA GLN A 81 7.41 9.92 0.40
C GLN A 81 6.02 9.55 -0.14
N THR A 82 5.15 8.98 0.70
CA THR A 82 3.87 8.50 0.22
C THR A 82 2.95 9.66 -0.19
N PRO A 83 2.30 9.57 -1.37
CA PRO A 83 1.30 10.55 -1.79
C PRO A 83 0.13 10.67 -0.80
N ALA A 84 -0.36 11.89 -0.61
CA ALA A 84 -1.50 12.17 0.25
C ALA A 84 -2.79 11.43 -0.18
N SER A 85 -2.91 11.11 -1.48
CA SER A 85 -4.05 10.38 -2.06
C SER A 85 -4.22 8.95 -1.54
N ILE A 86 -3.16 8.34 -1.00
CA ILE A 86 -3.17 6.96 -0.47
C ILE A 86 -2.83 6.91 1.02
N ARG A 87 -3.13 7.99 1.74
CA ARG A 87 -2.92 8.09 3.19
C ARG A 87 -3.80 7.07 3.93
N THR A 88 -3.23 6.40 4.92
CA THR A 88 -3.91 5.38 5.74
C THR A 88 -3.90 5.79 7.22
N PRO A 89 -4.77 5.19 8.07
CA PRO A 89 -4.77 5.45 9.52
C PRO A 89 -3.42 5.19 10.19
N PHE A 90 -2.67 4.19 9.72
CA PHE A 90 -1.31 3.89 10.19
C PHE A 90 -0.40 5.11 10.06
N ARG A 91 -0.45 5.83 8.93
CA ARG A 91 0.45 6.95 8.63
C ARG A 91 0.17 8.15 9.53
N ALA A 92 -1.10 8.48 9.76
CA ALA A 92 -1.46 9.54 10.70
C ALA A 92 -0.98 9.23 12.13
N HIS A 93 -1.03 7.96 12.53
CA HIS A 93 -0.51 7.54 13.82
C HIS A 93 1.03 7.60 13.88
N PHE A 94 1.72 7.16 12.82
CA PHE A 94 3.18 7.26 12.75
C PHE A 94 3.69 8.70 12.79
N GLU A 95 3.01 9.63 12.13
CA GLU A 95 3.32 11.06 12.23
C GLU A 95 3.23 11.55 13.68
N THR A 96 2.17 11.17 14.38
CA THR A 96 1.92 11.58 15.76
C THR A 96 2.96 11.00 16.73
N VAL A 97 3.30 9.72 16.59
CA VAL A 97 4.16 9.00 17.54
C VAL A 97 5.65 9.10 17.19
N LEU A 98 6.01 9.23 15.91
CA LEU A 98 7.40 9.19 15.43
C LEU A 98 7.87 10.52 14.82
N GLY A 99 6.99 11.48 14.55
CA GLY A 99 7.34 12.75 13.88
C GLY A 99 7.65 12.59 12.38
N TRP A 100 7.23 11.48 11.77
CA TRP A 100 7.53 11.16 10.37
C TRP A 100 6.53 11.79 9.39
N HIS A 101 6.53 13.13 9.32
CA HIS A 101 5.64 13.91 8.44
C HIS A 101 5.89 13.68 6.96
N LEU A 102 4.82 13.70 6.16
CA LEU A 102 4.88 13.54 4.72
C LEU A 102 5.67 14.69 4.08
N GLU A 103 6.58 14.38 3.16
CA GLU A 103 7.40 15.40 2.49
C GLU A 103 6.56 16.34 1.63
N GLN A 104 5.41 15.86 1.13
CA GLN A 104 4.51 16.65 0.29
C GLN A 104 3.81 17.78 1.06
N GLU A 105 3.69 17.65 2.39
CA GLU A 105 3.13 18.71 3.26
C GLU A 105 4.15 19.83 3.50
N ARG A 106 5.46 19.56 3.42
CA ARG A 106 6.52 20.58 3.57
C ARG A 106 6.72 21.46 2.33
N LYS A 107 6.30 21.01 1.15
CA LYS A 107 6.45 21.78 -0.11
C LYS A 107 5.29 22.75 -0.37
N ARG A 108 4.27 22.75 0.48
CA ARG A 108 3.04 23.54 0.32
C ARG A 108 2.94 24.73 1.28
N GLY A 109 3.95 24.94 2.14
CA GLY A 109 4.13 26.11 2.99
C GLY A 109 5.46 26.78 2.67
#